data_AF-A0A2P8FC26-F1
#
_entry.id   AF-A0A2P8FC26-F1
#
_cell.length_a   1.000
_cell.length_b   1.000
_cell.length_c   1.000
_cell.angle_alpha   90.00
_cell.angle_beta   90.00
_cell.angle_gamma   90.00
#
_symmetry.space_group_name_H-M   'P 1'
#
loop_
_entity.id
_entity.type
_entity.pdbx_description
1 polymer ?
#
loop_
_entity_poly.entity_id
_entity_poly.type
_entity_poly.pdbx_seq_one_letter_code
_entity_poly.pdbx_strand_id
1 'polypeptide(L)'
;MNIKISTIMINSLLLIALLNMSCLSGNGQDENKKVLTPDTTQRPANVSRQATLINFGGDDLPVFVWVEAVGPLIADGKEYSHIRGIKFTYVKPRKSYTEYYENLNLRNGARKFNFKTSKVLEYPGEANIHLASGKDTLPMFHVLGNDELERMHRGIKFKDISTVSRDQYGEYIADTDMECNIKKDGNGMYIVTLNNGSKIIYKSTSKCNVSEESVSFLNREDGKIYLFDRSCCLELVNKEDVKKFQDLR
;
A
#
# COMPACT_ATOMS: atom_id res chain seq x y z
N MET A 1 -45.16 59.97 -59.46
CA MET A 1 -45.47 60.19 -58.04
C MET A 1 -45.96 58.87 -57.45
N ASN A 2 -45.08 58.12 -56.79
CA ASN A 2 -45.38 57.16 -55.73
C ASN A 2 -44.07 56.53 -55.25
N ILE A 3 -43.98 56.39 -53.93
CA ILE A 3 -42.82 56.01 -53.13
C ILE A 3 -42.75 54.48 -52.99
N LYS A 4 -41.55 53.90 -53.05
CA LYS A 4 -41.09 52.72 -52.27
C LYS A 4 -39.54 52.81 -52.17
N ILE A 5 -39.02 53.52 -51.17
CA ILE A 5 -38.43 52.98 -49.93
C ILE A 5 -37.77 51.61 -50.15
N SER A 6 -36.44 51.63 -50.31
CA SER A 6 -35.55 50.49 -50.12
C SER A 6 -35.23 50.37 -48.63
N THR A 7 -35.92 49.44 -47.97
CA THR A 7 -35.55 48.88 -46.66
C THR A 7 -34.83 47.56 -47.01
N ILE A 8 -33.68 47.15 -46.49
CA ILE A 8 -33.24 46.96 -45.10
C ILE A 8 -31.70 46.79 -45.21
N MET A 9 -30.91 47.68 -44.63
CA MET A 9 -30.35 47.58 -43.27
C MET A 9 -29.30 46.46 -43.10
N ILE A 10 -28.17 46.89 -42.53
CA ILE A 10 -27.20 46.05 -41.79
C ILE A 10 -26.19 45.30 -42.68
N ASN A 11 -25.54 46.07 -43.55
CA ASN A 11 -24.18 45.75 -44.00
C ASN A 11 -23.22 46.40 -42.98
N SER A 12 -22.80 45.67 -41.95
CA SER A 12 -21.62 45.95 -41.08
C SER A 12 -21.53 45.05 -39.83
N LEU A 13 -22.57 44.29 -39.50
CA LEU A 13 -22.63 43.53 -38.23
C LEU A 13 -22.35 42.03 -38.39
N LEU A 14 -21.43 41.62 -39.27
CA LEU A 14 -21.03 40.20 -39.34
C LEU A 14 -19.55 40.01 -39.70
N LEU A 15 -18.72 41.03 -39.46
CA LEU A 15 -17.26 40.97 -39.66
C LEU A 15 -16.45 41.30 -38.39
N ILE A 16 -17.08 41.20 -37.22
CA ILE A 16 -16.43 41.39 -35.89
C ILE A 16 -16.43 40.09 -35.07
N ALA A 17 -16.98 38.99 -35.59
CA ALA A 17 -17.04 37.70 -34.88
C ALA A 17 -15.89 36.72 -35.20
N LEU A 18 -14.89 37.11 -36.02
CA LEU A 18 -13.79 36.21 -36.44
C LEU A 18 -12.38 36.73 -36.11
N LEU A 19 -12.24 37.71 -35.21
CA LEU A 19 -10.94 38.21 -34.71
C LEU A 19 -10.73 37.95 -33.20
N ASN A 20 -11.29 36.87 -32.66
CA ASN A 20 -10.97 36.36 -31.31
C ASN A 20 -10.03 35.14 -31.36
N MET A 21 -9.11 35.13 -32.32
CA MET A 21 -7.87 34.36 -32.20
C MET A 21 -6.72 35.33 -32.06
N SER A 22 -5.90 35.10 -31.04
CA SER A 22 -4.63 35.78 -30.74
C SER A 22 -4.73 37.10 -29.95
N CYS A 23 -5.04 37.00 -28.66
CA CYS A 23 -4.34 37.70 -27.56
C CYS A 23 -5.14 37.58 -26.24
N LEU A 24 -5.31 36.35 -25.78
CA LEU A 24 -5.25 36.11 -24.34
C LEU A 24 -3.80 35.71 -24.05
N SER A 25 -2.93 36.70 -23.89
CA SER A 25 -1.76 36.55 -23.03
C SER A 25 -2.27 36.44 -21.59
N GLY A 26 -2.98 35.35 -21.31
CA GLY A 26 -3.08 34.85 -19.96
C GLY A 26 -1.67 34.50 -19.57
N ASN A 27 -1.21 35.04 -18.44
CA ASN A 27 0.05 34.69 -17.83
C ASN A 27 0.20 33.16 -17.77
N GLY A 28 0.83 32.60 -18.79
CA GLY A 28 1.36 31.24 -18.81
C GLY A 28 2.65 31.20 -18.01
N GLN A 29 2.61 31.71 -16.78
CA GLN A 29 3.38 31.13 -15.71
C GLN A 29 2.38 30.31 -14.94
N ASP A 30 2.27 29.04 -15.33
CA ASP A 30 1.74 28.02 -14.45
C ASP A 30 2.75 27.90 -13.29
N GLU A 31 2.66 28.82 -12.34
CA GLU A 31 3.34 28.80 -11.03
C GLU A 31 2.69 27.73 -10.14
N ASN A 32 2.54 26.53 -10.68
CA ASN A 32 2.31 25.32 -9.88
C ASN A 32 3.48 24.34 -10.04
N LYS A 33 4.69 24.85 -10.28
CA LYS A 33 5.85 24.23 -9.64
C LYS A 33 5.63 24.41 -8.15
N LYS A 34 5.00 23.43 -7.49
CA LYS A 34 5.06 23.27 -6.03
C LYS A 34 6.55 23.16 -5.70
N VAL A 35 7.17 24.32 -5.45
CA VAL A 35 8.55 24.45 -5.04
C VAL A 35 8.68 23.56 -3.82
N LEU A 36 9.50 22.52 -3.95
CA LEU A 36 10.01 21.74 -2.84
C LEU A 36 10.39 22.72 -1.73
N THR A 37 9.63 22.73 -0.64
CA THR A 37 10.04 23.59 0.48
C THR A 37 11.35 23.00 1.00
N PRO A 38 12.45 23.77 1.07
CA PRO A 38 13.76 23.29 1.54
C PRO A 38 13.69 22.54 2.89
N ASP A 39 12.70 22.93 3.69
CA ASP A 39 12.27 22.36 4.97
C ASP A 39 11.98 20.84 4.94
N THR A 40 11.59 20.26 3.79
CA THR A 40 11.32 18.81 3.68
C THR A 40 12.60 17.97 3.57
N THR A 41 13.68 18.55 3.05
CA THR A 41 14.97 17.88 2.86
C THR A 41 15.90 18.02 4.07
N GLN A 42 15.66 19.02 4.93
CA GLN A 42 16.39 19.17 6.18
C GLN A 42 15.85 18.17 7.21
N ARG A 43 16.74 17.38 7.82
CA ARG A 43 16.36 16.39 8.84
C ARG A 43 15.81 17.11 10.08
N PRO A 44 14.53 16.90 10.45
CA PRO A 44 13.98 17.45 11.69
C PRO A 44 14.65 16.85 12.93
N ALA A 45 14.67 17.60 14.05
CA ALA A 45 15.31 17.14 15.29
C ALA A 45 14.68 15.87 15.89
N ASN A 46 13.40 15.61 15.61
CA ASN A 46 12.68 14.41 16.05
C ASN A 46 12.87 13.20 15.11
N VAL A 47 13.62 13.35 14.01
CA VAL A 47 13.94 12.25 13.09
C VAL A 47 15.29 11.65 13.46
N SER A 48 15.32 10.32 13.58
CA SER A 48 16.52 9.56 13.91
C SER A 48 17.64 9.77 12.89
N ARG A 49 18.89 9.66 13.37
CA ARG A 49 20.07 9.69 12.50
C ARG A 49 20.16 8.48 11.56
N GLN A 50 19.45 7.39 11.90
CA GLN A 50 19.39 6.17 11.09
C GLN A 50 18.37 6.28 9.94
N ALA A 51 17.47 7.27 9.99
CA ALA A 51 16.48 7.49 8.96
C ALA A 51 17.12 7.95 7.64
N THR A 52 16.62 7.38 6.55
CA THR A 52 16.99 7.71 5.17
C THR A 52 15.87 8.53 4.54
N LEU A 53 16.21 9.58 3.80
CA LEU A 53 15.22 10.37 3.06
C LEU A 53 14.96 9.68 1.72
N ILE A 54 13.70 9.37 1.42
CA ILE A 54 13.27 8.66 0.21
C ILE A 54 12.19 9.50 -0.49
N ASN A 55 12.19 9.52 -1.83
CA ASN A 55 11.12 10.12 -2.61
C ASN A 55 10.07 9.06 -3.00
N PHE A 56 8.83 9.20 -2.51
CA PHE A 56 7.68 8.38 -2.92
C PHE A 56 6.85 9.03 -4.03
N GLY A 57 7.14 10.28 -4.39
CA GLY A 57 6.44 10.96 -5.48
C GLY A 57 7.11 10.72 -6.83
N GLY A 58 6.39 11.02 -7.91
CA GLY A 58 6.99 11.06 -9.24
C GLY A 58 7.96 12.23 -9.40
N ASP A 59 8.76 12.22 -10.47
CA ASP A 59 9.75 13.27 -10.75
C ASP A 59 9.13 14.67 -10.79
N ASP A 60 7.89 14.78 -11.28
CA ASP A 60 7.14 16.04 -11.38
C ASP A 60 6.48 16.47 -10.06
N LEU A 61 6.23 15.52 -9.15
CA LEU A 61 5.59 15.79 -7.87
C LEU A 61 6.25 14.96 -6.75
N PRO A 62 7.48 15.30 -6.35
CA PRO A 62 8.22 14.56 -5.34
C PRO A 62 7.56 14.65 -3.96
N VAL A 63 7.56 13.53 -3.24
CA VAL A 63 7.07 13.38 -1.87
C VAL A 63 8.20 12.78 -1.03
N PHE A 64 8.96 13.65 -0.36
CA PHE A 64 10.08 13.22 0.47
C PHE A 64 9.62 12.77 1.85
N VAL A 65 10.01 11.55 2.22
CA VAL A 65 9.64 10.90 3.48
C VAL A 65 10.90 10.37 4.16
N TRP A 66 11.04 10.62 5.46
CA TRP A 66 12.10 10.02 6.26
C TRP A 66 11.67 8.63 6.69
N VAL A 67 12.45 7.62 6.33
CA VAL A 67 12.13 6.21 6.59
C VAL A 67 13.21 5.56 7.45
N GLU A 68 12.80 4.87 8.51
CA GLU A 68 13.71 4.14 9.40
C GLU A 68 13.15 2.77 9.81
N ALA A 69 14.02 1.77 9.96
CA ALA A 69 13.66 0.51 10.60
C ALA A 69 13.65 0.70 12.12
N VAL A 70 12.52 0.47 12.78
CA VAL A 70 12.34 0.80 14.21
C VAL A 70 12.38 -0.41 15.14
N GLY A 71 12.07 -1.62 14.65
CA GLY A 71 12.09 -2.81 15.49
C GLY A 71 11.20 -3.94 14.96
N PRO A 72 11.05 -5.04 15.72
CA PRO A 72 10.08 -6.10 15.42
C PRO A 72 8.64 -5.67 15.71
N LEU A 73 7.67 -6.37 15.12
CA LEU A 73 6.28 -6.33 15.59
C LEU A 73 6.18 -6.87 17.01
N ILE A 74 5.47 -6.16 17.88
CA ILE A 74 5.09 -6.61 19.22
C ILE A 74 3.56 -6.60 19.29
N ALA A 75 2.95 -7.78 19.43
CA ALA A 75 1.50 -7.92 19.60
C ALA A 75 1.22 -8.95 20.70
N ASP A 76 0.23 -8.65 21.55
CA ASP A 76 -0.14 -9.47 22.71
C ASP A 76 1.03 -9.85 23.63
N GLY A 77 1.96 -8.91 23.83
CA GLY A 77 3.17 -9.11 24.66
C GLY A 77 4.22 -10.05 24.05
N LYS A 78 4.05 -10.48 22.79
CA LYS A 78 4.98 -11.34 22.07
C LYS A 78 5.73 -10.59 20.98
N GLU A 79 7.03 -10.85 20.88
CA GLU A 79 7.88 -10.31 19.81
C GLU A 79 7.89 -11.24 18.59
N TYR A 80 7.64 -10.67 17.41
CA TYR A 80 7.70 -11.37 16.12
C TYR A 80 8.90 -10.91 15.31
N SER A 81 10.09 -11.41 15.63
CA SER A 81 11.40 -10.96 15.10
C SER A 81 11.62 -11.07 13.58
N HIS A 82 10.71 -11.68 12.84
CA HIS A 82 10.74 -11.81 11.38
C HIS A 82 9.90 -10.76 10.68
N ILE A 83 9.01 -10.10 11.41
CA ILE A 83 8.19 -8.99 10.95
C ILE A 83 8.84 -7.71 11.48
N ARG A 84 9.06 -6.72 10.60
CA ARG A 84 9.82 -5.51 10.93
C ARG A 84 9.02 -4.25 10.68
N GLY A 85 8.96 -3.42 11.71
CA GLY A 85 8.39 -2.10 11.69
C GLY A 85 9.29 -1.12 10.96
N ILE A 86 8.68 -0.35 10.09
CA ILE A 86 9.28 0.66 9.24
C ILE A 86 8.48 1.92 9.47
N LYS A 87 9.14 2.93 10.02
CA LYS A 87 8.51 4.19 10.37
C LYS A 87 8.72 5.17 9.25
N PHE A 88 7.61 5.75 8.81
CA PHE A 88 7.54 6.78 7.79
C PHE A 88 7.24 8.10 8.49
N THR A 89 8.08 9.11 8.27
CA THR A 89 7.90 10.44 8.85
C THR A 89 7.81 11.47 7.73
N TYR A 90 6.60 12.00 7.58
CA TYR A 90 6.27 13.10 6.68
C TYR A 90 6.51 14.42 7.41
N VAL A 91 7.27 15.31 6.77
CA VAL A 91 7.50 16.65 7.32
C VAL A 91 6.29 17.55 7.05
N LYS A 92 5.63 17.38 5.90
CA LYS A 92 4.40 18.09 5.49
C LYS A 92 3.47 17.15 4.72
N PRO A 93 2.27 16.82 5.24
CA PRO A 93 1.78 17.12 6.59
C PRO A 93 2.65 16.44 7.66
N ARG A 94 2.70 16.99 8.89
CA ARG A 94 3.42 16.37 10.01
C ARG A 94 2.69 15.10 10.48
N LYS A 95 2.92 13.99 9.79
CA LYS A 95 2.40 12.67 10.14
C LYS A 95 3.56 11.71 10.31
N SER A 96 3.44 10.79 11.24
CA SER A 96 4.29 9.60 11.28
C SER A 96 3.44 8.38 11.52
N TYR A 97 3.75 7.31 10.83
CA TYR A 97 3.12 6.01 11.04
C TYR A 97 4.18 4.92 10.91
N THR A 98 3.83 3.72 11.36
CA THR A 98 4.68 2.54 11.21
C THR A 98 3.86 1.51 10.44
N GLU A 99 4.50 0.93 9.46
CA GLU A 99 4.02 -0.26 8.76
C GLU A 99 4.99 -1.40 9.03
N TYR A 100 4.52 -2.62 8.83
CA TYR A 100 5.24 -3.83 9.11
C TYR A 100 5.42 -4.63 7.84
N TYR A 101 6.63 -5.16 7.69
CA TYR A 101 7.06 -5.88 6.51
C TYR A 101 7.67 -7.22 6.91
N GLU A 102 7.61 -8.20 6.02
CA GLU A 102 8.11 -9.55 6.24
C GLU A 102 8.90 -10.05 5.03
N ASN A 103 9.70 -11.10 5.23
CA ASN A 103 10.32 -11.87 4.16
C ASN A 103 10.20 -13.36 4.48
N LEU A 104 9.73 -14.17 3.54
CA LEU A 104 9.49 -15.60 3.75
C LEU A 104 10.75 -16.40 4.12
N ASN A 105 11.91 -16.04 3.56
CA ASN A 105 13.18 -16.72 3.91
C ASN A 105 13.62 -16.37 5.34
N LEU A 106 13.38 -15.13 5.80
CA LEU A 106 13.59 -14.76 7.20
C LEU A 106 12.62 -15.46 8.14
N ARG A 107 11.33 -15.49 7.78
CA ARG A 107 10.28 -16.21 8.52
C ARG A 107 10.67 -17.66 8.75
N ASN A 108 11.06 -18.35 7.69
CA ASN A 108 11.40 -19.77 7.72
C ASN A 108 12.80 -20.06 8.28
N GLY A 109 13.57 -19.02 8.64
CA GLY A 109 14.94 -19.19 9.15
C GLY A 109 15.97 -19.61 8.10
N ALA A 110 15.58 -19.63 6.81
CA ALA A 110 16.46 -19.91 5.69
C ALA A 110 17.47 -18.78 5.44
N ARG A 111 17.17 -17.58 5.93
CA ARG A 111 18.04 -16.39 5.85
C ARG A 111 18.19 -15.74 7.23
N LYS A 112 19.36 -15.18 7.51
CA LYS A 112 19.62 -14.29 8.65
C LYS A 112 19.94 -12.90 8.12
N PHE A 113 19.57 -11.86 8.86
CA PHE A 113 19.82 -10.47 8.48
C PHE A 113 20.10 -9.61 9.72
N ASN A 114 21.03 -8.66 9.61
CA ASN A 114 21.42 -7.80 10.73
C ASN A 114 20.67 -6.46 10.72
N PHE A 115 19.54 -6.43 11.42
CA PHE A 115 18.71 -5.22 11.52
C PHE A 115 19.34 -4.07 12.28
N LYS A 116 20.34 -4.30 13.15
CA LYS A 116 20.90 -3.22 14.00
C LYS A 116 21.60 -2.13 13.20
N THR A 117 22.06 -2.46 11.99
CA THR A 117 22.80 -1.56 11.11
C THR A 117 22.07 -1.31 9.80
N SER A 118 20.83 -1.79 9.69
CA SER A 118 20.10 -1.76 8.43
C SER A 118 19.63 -0.35 8.09
N LYS A 119 19.70 0.00 6.82
CA LYS A 119 19.06 1.20 6.26
C LYS A 119 18.01 0.78 5.24
N VAL A 120 16.95 1.57 5.15
CA VAL A 120 15.96 1.43 4.08
C VAL A 120 16.57 2.04 2.81
N LEU A 121 16.53 1.29 1.72
CA LEU A 121 16.93 1.75 0.40
C LEU A 121 15.70 2.32 -0.33
N GLU A 122 15.95 3.29 -1.20
CA GLU A 122 14.95 3.77 -2.17
C GLU A 122 14.49 2.61 -3.04
N TYR A 123 13.17 2.47 -3.20
CA TYR A 123 12.58 1.44 -4.04
C TYR A 123 11.45 2.04 -4.90
N PRO A 124 11.47 1.84 -6.22
CA PRO A 124 10.56 2.51 -7.15
C PRO A 124 9.14 1.91 -7.20
N GLY A 125 8.57 1.45 -6.09
CA GLY A 125 7.22 0.89 -6.07
C GLY A 125 6.63 0.72 -4.68
N GLU A 126 5.32 0.91 -4.57
CA GLU A 126 4.58 0.97 -3.29
C GLU A 126 4.46 -0.37 -2.57
N ALA A 127 4.78 -1.51 -3.20
CA ALA A 127 4.52 -2.83 -2.63
C ALA A 127 5.60 -3.35 -1.67
N ASN A 128 6.87 -3.00 -1.89
CA ASN A 128 8.01 -3.61 -1.19
C ASN A 128 9.03 -2.56 -0.76
N ILE A 129 9.79 -2.89 0.28
CA ILE A 129 10.97 -2.14 0.69
C ILE A 129 12.21 -3.01 0.62
N HIS A 130 13.37 -2.36 0.54
CA HIS A 130 14.65 -3.04 0.62
C HIS A 130 15.41 -2.55 1.85
N LEU A 131 15.92 -3.50 2.63
CA LEU A 131 16.80 -3.23 3.76
C LEU A 131 18.23 -3.61 3.38
N ALA A 132 19.19 -2.73 3.63
CA ALA A 132 20.60 -2.99 3.41
C ALA A 132 21.38 -3.00 4.72
N SER A 133 22.18 -4.04 4.94
CA SER A 133 23.16 -4.14 6.04
C SER A 133 24.53 -4.51 5.48
N GLY A 134 25.42 -3.53 5.37
CA GLY A 134 26.71 -3.71 4.68
C GLY A 134 26.51 -3.99 3.19
N LYS A 135 26.93 -5.17 2.73
CA LYS A 135 26.73 -5.63 1.34
C LYS A 135 25.46 -6.48 1.15
N ASP A 136 24.77 -6.82 2.23
CA ASP A 136 23.59 -7.68 2.20
C ASP A 136 22.32 -6.84 1.99
N THR A 137 21.48 -7.22 1.04
CA THR A 137 20.22 -6.52 0.71
C THR A 137 19.04 -7.48 0.77
N LEU A 138 18.01 -7.10 1.51
CA LEU A 138 16.86 -7.93 1.82
C LEU A 138 15.56 -7.25 1.34
N PRO A 139 14.87 -7.82 0.34
CA PRO A 139 13.52 -7.38 -0.02
C PRO A 139 12.55 -7.81 1.08
N MET A 140 11.61 -6.93 1.40
CA MET A 140 10.53 -7.20 2.36
C MET A 140 9.21 -6.72 1.75
N PHE A 141 8.16 -7.52 1.88
CA PHE A 141 6.81 -7.19 1.44
C PHE A 141 5.97 -6.70 2.62
N HIS A 142 5.04 -5.79 2.34
CA HIS A 142 4.10 -5.26 3.33
C HIS A 142 3.18 -6.37 3.90
N VAL A 143 2.91 -6.34 5.21
CA VAL A 143 1.99 -7.27 5.89
C VAL A 143 0.97 -6.60 6.80
N LEU A 144 1.27 -5.42 7.37
CA LEU A 144 0.38 -4.75 8.30
C LEU A 144 0.70 -3.26 8.40
N GLY A 145 -0.30 -2.40 8.24
CA GLY A 145 -0.22 -0.97 8.56
C GLY A 145 -0.88 -0.65 9.88
N ASN A 146 -0.43 0.41 10.56
CA ASN A 146 -1.12 0.93 11.74
C ASN A 146 -2.49 1.57 11.41
N ASP A 147 -2.73 1.91 10.14
CA ASP A 147 -4.02 2.42 9.66
C ASP A 147 -4.91 1.22 9.28
N GLU A 148 -5.38 0.46 10.27
CA GLU A 148 -6.33 -0.64 10.03
C GLU A 148 -7.69 -0.05 9.60
N LEU A 149 -8.01 -0.14 8.31
CA LEU A 149 -9.30 0.28 7.78
C LEU A 149 -10.33 -0.83 8.01
N GLU A 150 -10.95 -0.83 9.18
CA GLU A 150 -12.11 -1.67 9.43
C GLU A 150 -13.32 -1.17 8.63
N ARG A 151 -13.95 -2.08 7.86
CA ARG A 151 -15.15 -1.76 7.07
C ARG A 151 -16.31 -2.65 7.45
N MET A 152 -17.48 -2.04 7.59
CA MET A 152 -18.73 -2.76 7.83
C MET A 152 -19.46 -2.95 6.50
N HIS A 153 -19.64 -4.21 6.09
CA HIS A 153 -20.48 -4.54 4.93
C HIS A 153 -21.59 -5.51 5.37
N ARG A 154 -22.85 -5.11 5.19
CA ARG A 154 -24.05 -5.90 5.56
C ARG A 154 -24.03 -6.40 7.01
N GLY A 155 -23.53 -5.59 7.94
CA GLY A 155 -23.45 -5.94 9.37
C GLY A 155 -22.31 -6.89 9.75
N ILE A 156 -21.41 -7.22 8.80
CA ILE A 156 -20.19 -8.01 9.05
C ILE A 156 -18.99 -7.06 8.99
N LYS A 157 -18.07 -7.21 9.94
CA LYS A 157 -16.79 -6.51 9.99
C LYS A 157 -15.78 -7.22 9.09
N PHE A 158 -15.23 -6.48 8.12
CA PHE A 158 -14.16 -6.92 7.23
C PHE A 158 -12.88 -6.19 7.60
N LYS A 159 -11.76 -6.91 7.51
CA LYS A 159 -10.40 -6.41 7.69
C LYS A 159 -9.61 -6.64 6.42
N ASP A 160 -8.76 -5.69 6.09
CA ASP A 160 -7.78 -5.81 5.02
C ASP A 160 -6.66 -6.76 5.46
N ILE A 161 -6.38 -7.77 4.64
CA ILE A 161 -5.19 -8.60 4.78
C ILE A 161 -4.30 -8.41 3.57
N SER A 162 -3.00 -8.22 3.76
CA SER A 162 -2.09 -8.14 2.63
C SER A 162 -2.01 -9.48 1.91
N THR A 163 -2.14 -9.43 0.58
CA THR A 163 -1.91 -10.59 -0.26
C THR A 163 -0.51 -10.50 -0.86
N VAL A 164 0.14 -11.65 -1.02
CA VAL A 164 1.49 -11.72 -1.59
C VAL A 164 1.50 -12.69 -2.76
N SER A 165 2.28 -12.36 -3.77
CA SER A 165 2.58 -13.24 -4.90
C SER A 165 4.01 -13.06 -5.36
N ARG A 166 4.52 -13.99 -6.17
CA ARG A 166 5.84 -13.88 -6.78
C ARG A 166 5.81 -12.97 -7.98
N ASP A 167 6.80 -12.10 -8.06
CA ASP A 167 7.07 -11.33 -9.26
C ASP A 167 7.78 -12.17 -10.35
N GLN A 168 8.11 -11.53 -11.47
CA GLN A 168 8.83 -12.15 -12.59
C GLN A 168 10.24 -12.67 -12.23
N TYR A 169 10.81 -12.20 -11.12
CA TYR A 169 12.11 -12.62 -10.61
C TYR A 169 12.00 -13.70 -9.54
N GLY A 170 10.78 -14.10 -9.19
CA GLY A 170 10.50 -15.11 -8.17
C GLY A 170 10.55 -14.58 -6.75
N GLU A 171 10.68 -13.27 -6.55
CA GLU A 171 10.62 -12.62 -5.23
C GLU A 171 9.17 -12.38 -4.82
N TYR A 172 8.87 -12.55 -3.53
CA TYR A 172 7.54 -12.25 -3.03
C TYR A 172 7.34 -10.74 -2.91
N ILE A 173 6.26 -10.26 -3.50
CA ILE A 173 5.82 -8.86 -3.45
C ILE A 173 4.44 -8.80 -2.80
N ALA A 174 4.19 -7.73 -2.04
CA ALA A 174 2.82 -7.42 -1.65
C ALA A 174 2.02 -7.02 -2.91
N ASP A 175 0.77 -7.44 -2.94
CA ASP A 175 -0.19 -7.11 -3.98
C ASP A 175 -1.35 -6.36 -3.30
N THR A 176 -2.50 -6.28 -3.96
CA THR A 176 -3.71 -5.65 -3.45
C THR A 176 -4.16 -6.32 -2.15
N ASP A 177 -4.54 -5.50 -1.16
CA ASP A 177 -5.12 -6.02 0.07
C ASP A 177 -6.47 -6.72 -0.21
N MET A 178 -6.73 -7.80 0.52
CA MET A 178 -7.99 -8.54 0.44
C MET A 178 -8.85 -8.23 1.67
N GLU A 179 -10.01 -7.63 1.43
CA GLU A 179 -11.04 -7.45 2.46
C GLU A 179 -11.70 -8.80 2.80
N CYS A 180 -11.50 -9.28 4.03
CA CYS A 180 -12.09 -10.53 4.49
C CYS A 180 -12.54 -10.50 5.95
N ASN A 181 -13.43 -11.43 6.29
CA ASN A 181 -13.83 -11.76 7.66
C ASN A 181 -13.46 -13.22 7.93
N ILE A 182 -12.81 -13.50 9.07
CA ILE A 182 -12.32 -14.84 9.41
C ILE A 182 -12.98 -15.31 10.71
N LYS A 183 -13.90 -16.27 10.61
CA LYS A 183 -14.59 -16.82 11.77
C LYS A 183 -14.32 -18.30 11.95
N LYS A 184 -14.09 -18.71 13.19
CA LYS A 184 -14.06 -20.13 13.55
C LYS A 184 -15.48 -20.69 13.57
N ASP A 185 -15.70 -21.82 12.93
CA ASP A 185 -16.96 -22.55 12.98
C ASP A 185 -17.03 -23.50 14.19
N GLY A 186 -18.21 -24.07 14.43
CA GLY A 186 -18.44 -25.01 15.54
C GLY A 186 -17.68 -26.34 15.41
N ASN A 187 -17.15 -26.67 14.23
CA ASN A 187 -16.39 -27.89 13.96
C ASN A 187 -14.88 -27.67 14.09
N GLY A 188 -14.44 -26.48 14.52
CA GLY A 188 -13.03 -26.13 14.66
C GLY A 188 -12.36 -25.72 13.35
N MET A 189 -13.12 -25.58 12.27
CA MET A 189 -12.67 -25.05 10.99
C MET A 189 -12.79 -23.54 10.98
N TYR A 190 -12.25 -22.89 9.95
CA TYR A 190 -12.33 -21.46 9.76
C TYR A 190 -13.05 -21.16 8.46
N ILE A 191 -13.97 -20.20 8.50
CA ILE A 191 -14.69 -19.69 7.33
C ILE A 191 -14.16 -18.29 7.06
N VAL A 192 -13.49 -18.15 5.92
CA VAL A 192 -13.07 -16.85 5.38
C VAL A 192 -14.16 -16.38 4.43
N THR A 193 -14.79 -15.26 4.77
CA THR A 193 -15.80 -14.61 3.93
C THR A 193 -15.16 -13.42 3.22
N LEU A 194 -15.21 -13.40 1.89
CA LEU A 194 -14.75 -12.30 1.05
C LEU A 194 -15.84 -11.23 0.92
N ASN A 195 -15.48 -9.99 0.59
CA ASN A 195 -16.45 -8.89 0.44
C ASN A 195 -17.53 -9.20 -0.63
N ASN A 196 -17.21 -9.97 -1.67
CA ASN A 196 -18.19 -10.43 -2.67
C ASN A 196 -19.20 -11.49 -2.13
N GLY A 197 -19.09 -11.87 -0.85
CA GLY A 197 -19.93 -12.85 -0.19
C GLY A 197 -19.46 -14.31 -0.32
N SER A 198 -18.40 -14.57 -1.09
CA SER A 198 -17.82 -15.90 -1.22
C SER A 198 -17.31 -16.41 0.12
N LYS A 199 -17.56 -17.68 0.42
CA LYS A 199 -17.08 -18.35 1.63
C LYS A 199 -16.09 -19.43 1.26
N ILE A 200 -14.96 -19.44 1.96
CA ILE A 200 -13.86 -20.37 1.73
C ILE A 200 -13.53 -21.04 3.07
N ILE A 201 -13.41 -22.36 3.06
CA ILE A 201 -13.21 -23.15 4.28
C ILE A 201 -11.72 -23.46 4.44
N TYR A 202 -11.23 -23.19 5.63
CA TYR A 202 -9.86 -23.37 6.05
C TYR A 202 -9.78 -24.29 7.28
N LYS A 203 -8.63 -24.93 7.45
CA LYS A 203 -8.24 -25.63 8.67
C LYS A 203 -6.95 -25.02 9.21
N SER A 204 -6.79 -24.98 10.53
CA SER A 204 -5.51 -24.59 11.14
C SER A 204 -4.51 -25.76 11.04
N THR A 205 -3.26 -25.46 10.68
CA THR A 205 -2.15 -26.45 10.62
C THR A 205 -1.66 -26.92 11.98
N SER A 206 -1.95 -26.16 13.02
CA SER A 206 -1.50 -26.39 14.39
C SER A 206 -2.60 -26.02 15.38
N LYS A 207 -2.46 -26.36 16.67
CA LYS A 207 -3.41 -25.98 17.74
C LYS A 207 -3.35 -24.48 18.08
N CYS A 208 -3.06 -23.64 17.10
CA CYS A 208 -3.02 -22.21 17.29
C CYS A 208 -4.43 -21.65 17.45
N ASN A 209 -4.56 -20.72 18.38
CA ASN A 209 -5.77 -19.93 18.49
C ASN A 209 -5.69 -18.81 17.44
N VAL A 210 -6.32 -19.03 16.29
CA VAL A 210 -6.34 -18.02 15.23
C VAL A 210 -7.35 -16.94 15.58
N SER A 211 -6.86 -15.72 15.78
CA SER A 211 -7.66 -14.49 15.81
C SER A 211 -7.49 -13.74 14.49
N GLU A 212 -8.50 -12.96 14.09
CA GLU A 212 -8.41 -12.03 12.94
C GLU A 212 -7.19 -11.10 13.10
N GLU A 213 -6.90 -10.68 14.34
CA GLU A 213 -5.76 -9.80 14.68
C GLU A 213 -4.38 -10.46 14.55
N SER A 214 -4.32 -11.78 14.33
CA SER A 214 -3.05 -12.50 14.23
C SER A 214 -2.60 -12.78 12.80
N VAL A 215 -3.36 -12.32 11.79
CA VAL A 215 -3.06 -12.55 10.37
C VAL A 215 -1.90 -11.69 9.91
N SER A 216 -0.93 -12.30 9.23
CA SER A 216 0.19 -11.61 8.58
C SER A 216 -0.12 -11.36 7.10
N PHE A 217 -0.33 -12.42 6.32
CA PHE A 217 -0.61 -12.29 4.88
C PHE A 217 -1.27 -13.54 4.31
N LEU A 218 -1.89 -13.40 3.13
CA LEU A 218 -2.32 -14.50 2.28
C LEU A 218 -1.33 -14.71 1.13
N ASN A 219 -0.84 -15.92 0.94
CA ASN A 219 -0.03 -16.29 -0.21
C ASN A 219 -0.96 -16.77 -1.35
N ARG A 220 -0.92 -16.08 -2.49
CA ARG A 220 -1.84 -16.34 -3.61
C ARG A 220 -1.50 -17.60 -4.40
N GLU A 221 -0.26 -18.09 -4.32
CA GLU A 221 0.15 -19.33 -4.99
C GLU A 221 -0.34 -20.58 -4.28
N ASP A 222 -0.24 -20.63 -2.95
CA ASP A 222 -0.63 -21.80 -2.15
C ASP A 222 -1.99 -21.65 -1.45
N GLY A 223 -2.55 -20.43 -1.45
CA GLY A 223 -3.81 -20.10 -0.82
C GLY A 223 -3.76 -20.14 0.71
N LYS A 224 -2.58 -20.18 1.33
CA LYS A 224 -2.46 -20.21 2.79
C LYS A 224 -2.55 -18.80 3.36
N ILE A 225 -3.21 -18.68 4.51
CA ILE A 225 -3.17 -17.46 5.32
C ILE A 225 -2.19 -17.69 6.46
N TYR A 226 -1.07 -16.98 6.42
CA TYR A 226 -0.02 -17.05 7.42
C TYR A 226 -0.34 -16.11 8.58
N LEU A 227 -0.11 -16.58 9.81
CA LEU A 227 -0.26 -15.76 11.02
C LEU A 227 1.09 -15.18 11.45
N PHE A 228 1.10 -14.25 12.40
CA PHE A 228 2.35 -13.73 12.98
C PHE A 228 3.22 -14.84 13.58
N ASP A 229 2.60 -15.87 14.16
CA ASP A 229 3.37 -17.04 14.60
C ASP A 229 3.79 -17.88 13.39
N ARG A 230 5.10 -18.09 13.24
CA ARG A 230 5.73 -18.85 12.15
C ARG A 230 5.17 -20.27 12.01
N SER A 231 4.76 -20.88 13.12
CA SER A 231 4.23 -22.24 13.18
C SER A 231 2.73 -22.35 12.93
N CYS A 232 2.05 -21.21 12.69
CA CYS A 232 0.62 -21.15 12.51
C CYS A 232 0.24 -20.60 11.13
N CYS A 233 -0.59 -21.35 10.42
CA CYS A 233 -1.27 -20.89 9.23
C CYS A 233 -2.61 -21.60 9.06
N LEU A 234 -3.51 -20.94 8.32
CA LEU A 234 -4.73 -21.54 7.81
C LEU A 234 -4.45 -22.12 6.43
N GLU A 235 -4.80 -23.39 6.24
CA GLU A 235 -4.73 -24.10 4.96
C GLU A 235 -6.11 -24.32 4.38
N LEU A 236 -6.24 -24.19 3.07
CA LEU A 236 -7.45 -24.52 2.34
C LEU A 236 -7.86 -25.97 2.59
N VAL A 237 -9.15 -26.18 2.88
CA VAL A 237 -9.74 -27.52 2.89
C VAL A 237 -9.90 -28.03 1.48
N ASN A 238 -10.41 -27.18 0.57
CA ASN A 238 -10.47 -27.45 -0.84
C ASN A 238 -9.37 -26.66 -1.58
N LYS A 239 -8.35 -27.35 -2.10
CA LYS A 239 -7.23 -26.72 -2.80
C LYS A 239 -7.65 -25.95 -4.05
N GLU A 240 -8.77 -26.31 -4.68
CA GLU A 240 -9.27 -25.62 -5.88
C GLU A 240 -9.73 -24.19 -5.59
N ASP A 241 -10.04 -23.87 -4.34
CA ASP A 241 -10.43 -22.54 -3.91
C ASP A 241 -9.31 -21.50 -4.08
N VAL A 242 -8.06 -21.92 -4.31
CA VAL A 242 -6.95 -21.00 -4.61
C VAL A 242 -7.26 -20.10 -5.82
N LYS A 243 -8.04 -20.60 -6.80
CA LYS A 243 -8.44 -19.84 -7.99
C LYS A 243 -9.28 -18.62 -7.65
N LYS A 244 -10.08 -18.69 -6.58
CA LYS A 244 -10.91 -17.56 -6.11
C LYS A 244 -10.08 -16.36 -5.67
N PHE A 245 -8.80 -16.56 -5.33
CA PHE A 245 -7.88 -15.46 -5.03
C PHE A 245 -7.16 -14.95 -6.27
N GLN A 246 -6.99 -15.77 -7.31
CA GLN A 246 -6.34 -15.36 -8.56
C GLN A 246 -7.22 -14.38 -9.35
N ASP A 247 -8.54 -14.55 -9.25
CA ASP A 247 -9.54 -13.75 -9.97
C ASP A 247 -9.82 -12.37 -9.35
N LEU A 248 -9.22 -12.03 -8.20
CA LEU A 248 -9.42 -10.74 -7.50
C LEU A 248 -8.57 -9.58 -8.05
N ARG A 249 -8.03 -9.68 -9.27
CA ARG A 249 -7.26 -8.59 -9.92
C ARG A 249 -8.16 -7.58 -10.62
#